data_AF-A0A6B3G1L3-F1
#
_entry.id   AF-A0A6B3G1L3-F1
#
_cell.length_a   1.000
_cell.length_b   1.000
_cell.length_c   1.000
_cell.angle_alpha   90.00
_cell.angle_beta   90.00
_cell.angle_gamma   90.00
#
_symmetry.space_group_name_H-M   'P 1'
#
loop_
_entity.id
_entity.type
_entity.pdbx_description
1 polymer ?
#
loop_
_entity_poly.entity_id
_entity_poly.type
_entity_poly.pdbx_seq_one_letter_code
_entity_poly.pdbx_strand_id
1 'polypeptide(L)'
;MASTPPAIDETEPPGAAAAQLPSATLGGDSKRSIEQFALLAFIVVPFVALVAAVPLAWGWGVSWLDIGLLVAMYFIGCHGITIGFHRYFTHGSFKAKRP
;
A
#
# COMPACT_ATOMS: atom_id res chain seq x y z
N MET A 1 -5.14 59.67 5.14
CA MET A 1 -3.91 59.31 4.39
C MET A 1 -4.04 57.83 4.06
N ALA A 2 -4.57 57.51 2.88
CA ALA A 2 -4.78 56.13 2.43
C ALA A 2 -3.72 55.83 1.38
N SER A 3 -2.95 54.76 1.57
CA SER A 3 -1.90 54.33 0.64
C SER A 3 -2.49 53.32 -0.34
N THR A 4 -2.59 53.70 -1.60
CA THR A 4 -2.93 52.82 -2.74
C THR A 4 -1.73 51.92 -3.07
N PRO A 5 -1.87 50.59 -3.15
CA PRO A 5 -0.81 49.73 -3.67
C PRO A 5 -0.66 49.93 -5.20
N PRO A 6 0.57 49.82 -5.76
CA PRO A 6 0.78 50.05 -7.18
C PRO A 6 0.09 48.96 -8.00
N ALA A 7 -0.59 49.39 -9.06
CA ALA A 7 -1.14 48.52 -10.08
C ALA A 7 -0.02 47.67 -10.68
N ILE A 8 -0.16 46.35 -10.55
CA ILE A 8 0.57 45.41 -11.38
C ILE A 8 0.14 45.64 -12.83
N ASP A 9 1.13 45.95 -13.66
CA ASP A 9 0.98 46.14 -15.10
C ASP A 9 0.55 44.81 -15.74
N GLU A 10 -0.71 44.75 -16.18
CA GLU A 10 -1.23 43.65 -17.02
C GLU A 10 -0.89 43.93 -18.48
N THR A 11 0.36 43.72 -18.86
CA THR A 11 0.75 43.63 -20.28
C THR A 11 0.96 42.17 -20.70
N GLU A 12 -0.06 41.67 -21.41
CA GLU A 12 -0.10 40.56 -22.40
C GLU A 12 -0.41 39.09 -21.98
N PRO A 13 -1.56 38.52 -22.41
CA PRO A 13 -1.82 37.06 -22.57
C PRO A 13 -1.65 36.65 -24.06
N PRO A 14 -1.85 35.39 -24.53
CA PRO A 14 -1.98 34.07 -23.89
C PRO A 14 -1.05 32.98 -24.52
N GLY A 15 -0.53 32.04 -23.72
CA GLY A 15 -0.11 30.73 -24.22
C GLY A 15 1.20 30.66 -25.02
N ALA A 16 2.35 30.60 -24.36
CA ALA A 16 3.54 29.98 -24.92
C ALA A 16 4.35 29.36 -23.77
N ALA A 17 4.62 28.06 -23.88
CA ALA A 17 5.29 27.24 -22.88
C ALA A 17 4.44 26.91 -21.64
N ALA A 18 3.39 26.11 -21.86
CA ALA A 18 3.33 24.85 -21.12
C ALA A 18 4.63 24.09 -21.46
N ALA A 19 5.75 24.52 -20.86
CA ALA A 19 6.99 23.79 -20.94
C ALA A 19 6.65 22.40 -20.46
N GLN A 20 6.74 21.41 -21.34
CA GLN A 20 6.61 20.01 -20.97
C GLN A 20 7.54 19.81 -19.78
N LEU A 21 6.95 19.73 -18.58
CA LEU A 21 7.67 19.41 -17.39
C LEU A 21 8.28 18.03 -17.68
N PRO A 22 9.61 17.86 -17.56
CA PRO A 22 10.22 16.56 -17.75
C PRO A 22 9.47 15.58 -16.87
N SER A 23 9.04 14.46 -17.46
CA SER A 23 8.26 13.45 -16.74
C SER A 23 8.98 13.12 -15.44
N ALA A 24 8.40 13.51 -14.30
CA ALA A 24 8.97 13.39 -12.97
C ALA A 24 9.04 11.93 -12.48
N THR A 25 9.03 10.98 -13.41
CA THR A 25 9.39 9.59 -13.18
C THR A 25 10.67 9.33 -13.96
N LEU A 26 11.79 9.28 -13.24
CA LEU A 26 13.10 8.85 -13.70
C LEU A 26 12.98 7.49 -14.41
N GLY A 27 12.80 7.50 -15.73
CA GLY A 27 12.31 6.35 -16.48
C GLY A 27 13.15 5.95 -17.68
N GLY A 28 14.45 6.24 -17.63
CA GLY A 28 15.34 6.16 -18.81
C GLY A 28 16.43 5.10 -18.80
N ASP A 29 16.54 4.22 -17.78
CA ASP A 29 17.67 3.29 -17.70
C ASP A 29 17.25 1.82 -17.77
N SER A 30 17.92 1.05 -18.64
CA SER A 30 17.78 -0.42 -18.76
C SER A 30 18.05 -1.18 -17.45
N LYS A 31 18.71 -0.55 -16.47
CA LYS A 31 18.84 -1.05 -15.08
C LYS A 31 17.48 -1.25 -14.41
N ARG A 32 16.49 -0.42 -14.76
CA ARG A 32 15.10 -0.51 -14.28
C ARG A 32 14.42 -1.82 -14.68
N SER A 33 14.77 -2.42 -15.83
CA SER A 33 14.11 -3.66 -16.27
C SER A 33 14.46 -4.86 -15.38
N ILE A 34 15.70 -4.97 -14.93
CA ILE A 34 16.13 -6.06 -14.03
C ILE A 34 15.58 -5.82 -12.63
N GLU A 35 15.64 -4.59 -12.11
CA GLU A 35 15.06 -4.23 -10.81
C GLU A 35 13.54 -4.44 -10.80
N GLN A 36 12.83 -4.02 -11.85
CA GLN A 36 11.39 -4.24 -11.99
C GLN A 36 11.05 -5.73 -12.10
N PHE A 37 11.84 -6.51 -12.85
CA PHE A 37 11.64 -7.96 -12.92
C PHE A 37 11.89 -8.62 -11.56
N ALA A 38 12.94 -8.23 -10.84
CA ALA A 38 13.25 -8.75 -9.51
C ALA A 38 12.15 -8.40 -8.50
N LEU A 39 11.64 -7.17 -8.52
CA LEU A 39 10.50 -6.76 -7.70
C LEU A 39 9.23 -7.54 -8.06
N LEU A 40 8.94 -7.70 -9.36
CA LEU A 40 7.80 -8.47 -9.83
C LEU A 40 7.92 -9.93 -9.37
N ALA A 41 9.09 -10.55 -9.52
CA ALA A 41 9.36 -11.90 -9.06
C ALA A 41 9.19 -12.00 -7.54
N PHE A 42 9.75 -11.06 -6.77
CA PHE A 42 9.61 -11.03 -5.31
C PHE A 42 8.14 -10.94 -4.86
N ILE A 43 7.30 -10.21 -5.61
CA ILE A 43 5.88 -10.12 -5.33
C ILE A 43 5.15 -11.40 -5.77
N VAL A 44 5.34 -11.85 -7.00
CA VAL A 44 4.53 -12.92 -7.63
C VAL A 44 4.92 -14.31 -7.16
N VAL A 45 6.22 -14.59 -7.01
CA VAL A 45 6.75 -15.91 -6.61
C VAL A 45 6.11 -16.43 -5.31
N PRO A 46 6.02 -15.68 -4.19
CA PRO A 46 5.41 -16.21 -2.97
C PRO A 46 3.93 -16.55 -3.14
N PHE A 47 3.16 -15.81 -3.95
CA PHE A 47 1.76 -16.16 -4.22
C PHE A 47 1.65 -17.43 -5.07
N VAL A 48 2.45 -17.54 -6.13
CA VAL A 48 2.48 -18.75 -6.96
C VAL A 48 2.93 -19.95 -6.13
N ALA A 49 3.94 -19.79 -5.29
CA ALA A 49 4.43 -20.81 -4.38
C ALA A 49 3.33 -21.26 -3.41
N LEU A 50 2.56 -20.34 -2.82
CA LEU A 50 1.44 -20.68 -1.94
C LEU A 50 0.35 -21.47 -2.69
N VAL A 51 -0.07 -20.98 -3.86
CA VAL A 51 -1.11 -21.64 -4.68
C VAL A 51 -0.66 -23.03 -5.13
N ALA A 52 0.62 -23.23 -5.41
CA ALA A 52 1.18 -24.54 -5.77
C ALA A 52 1.38 -25.45 -4.55
N ALA A 53 1.77 -24.90 -3.40
CA ALA A 53 2.06 -25.66 -2.17
C ALA A 53 0.80 -26.31 -1.60
N VAL A 54 -0.34 -25.62 -1.63
CA VAL A 54 -1.61 -26.13 -1.07
C VAL A 54 -2.04 -27.46 -1.70
N PRO A 55 -2.21 -27.60 -3.03
CA PRO A 55 -2.57 -28.88 -3.64
C PRO A 55 -1.45 -29.92 -3.52
N LEU A 56 -0.18 -29.52 -3.58
CA LEU A 56 0.95 -30.46 -3.46
C LEU A 56 1.03 -31.09 -2.07
N ALA A 57 0.76 -30.32 -1.02
CA ALA A 57 0.76 -30.79 0.36
C ALA A 57 -0.59 -31.36 0.81
N TRP A 58 -1.61 -31.36 -0.06
CA TRP A 58 -2.97 -31.77 0.29
C TRP A 58 -3.03 -33.27 0.58
N GLY A 59 -3.49 -33.65 1.77
CA GLY A 59 -3.59 -35.04 2.19
C GLY A 59 -2.31 -35.68 2.72
N TRP A 60 -1.13 -35.03 2.57
CA TRP A 60 0.12 -35.49 3.18
C TRP A 60 0.64 -34.57 4.29
N GLY A 61 0.37 -33.27 4.22
CA GLY A 61 0.81 -32.28 5.22
C GLY A 61 -0.20 -31.17 5.54
N VAL A 62 -1.25 -31.00 4.73
CA VAL A 62 -2.34 -30.05 4.98
C VAL A 62 -3.64 -30.81 5.17
N SER A 63 -4.27 -30.57 6.32
CA SER A 63 -5.55 -31.13 6.74
C SER A 63 -6.58 -30.02 7.01
N TRP A 64 -7.85 -30.40 7.19
CA TRP A 64 -8.91 -29.46 7.58
C TRP A 64 -8.63 -28.74 8.90
N LEU A 65 -7.91 -29.40 9.82
CA LEU A 65 -7.49 -28.78 11.08
C LEU A 65 -6.56 -27.60 10.83
N ASP A 66 -5.58 -27.76 9.92
CA ASP A 66 -4.62 -26.70 9.59
C ASP A 66 -5.31 -25.49 8.97
N ILE A 67 -6.29 -25.72 8.09
CA ILE A 67 -7.12 -24.65 7.52
C ILE A 67 -7.94 -23.95 8.62
N GLY A 68 -8.55 -24.72 9.52
CA GLY A 68 -9.30 -24.17 10.66
C GLY A 68 -8.41 -23.30 11.56
N LEU A 69 -7.20 -23.77 11.88
CA LEU A 69 -6.21 -23.04 12.66
C LEU A 69 -5.75 -21.77 11.94
N LEU A 70 -5.44 -21.85 10.64
CA LEU A 70 -5.05 -20.70 9.82
C LEU A 70 -6.12 -19.61 9.87
N VAL A 71 -7.39 -19.98 9.66
CA VAL A 71 -8.51 -19.03 9.66
C VAL A 71 -8.72 -18.43 11.05
N ALA A 72 -8.76 -19.26 12.10
CA ALA A 72 -8.98 -18.79 13.47
C ALA A 72 -7.85 -17.86 13.94
N MET A 73 -6.60 -18.25 13.74
CA MET A 73 -5.44 -17.45 14.15
C MET A 73 -5.33 -16.16 13.33
N TYR A 74 -5.63 -16.20 12.03
CA TYR A 74 -5.69 -15.00 11.19
C TYR A 74 -6.68 -13.99 11.77
N PHE A 75 -7.91 -14.41 12.07
CA PHE A 75 -8.91 -13.51 12.61
C PHE A 75 -8.57 -13.00 14.00
N ILE A 76 -8.07 -13.86 14.91
CA ILE A 76 -7.62 -13.43 16.24
C ILE A 76 -6.52 -12.38 16.13
N GLY A 77 -5.50 -12.62 15.30
CA GLY A 77 -4.41 -11.68 15.07
C GLY A 77 -4.90 -10.36 14.46
N CYS A 78 -5.66 -10.42 13.37
CA CYS A 78 -6.20 -9.24 12.70
C CYS A 78 -7.12 -8.42 13.62
N HIS A 79 -7.99 -9.04 14.40
CA HIS A 79 -8.85 -8.34 15.36
C HIS A 79 -8.04 -7.78 16.53
N GLY A 80 -7.03 -8.51 17.00
CA GLY A 80 -6.08 -8.04 18.01
C GLY A 80 -5.39 -6.74 17.57
N ILE A 81 -4.95 -6.65 16.32
CA ILE A 81 -4.34 -5.43 15.78
C ILE A 81 -5.38 -4.35 15.49
N THR A 82 -6.46 -4.66 14.77
CA THR A 82 -7.40 -3.64 14.30
C THR A 82 -8.32 -3.12 15.40
N ILE A 83 -8.92 -4.00 16.19
CA ILE A 83 -9.83 -3.63 17.28
C ILE A 83 -9.04 -3.32 18.56
N GLY A 84 -8.06 -4.17 18.90
CA GLY A 84 -7.25 -4.00 20.10
C GLY A 84 -6.22 -2.88 19.98
N PHE A 85 -5.12 -3.13 19.28
CA PHE A 85 -4.01 -2.18 19.18
C PHE A 85 -4.44 -0.85 18.58
N HIS A 86 -5.01 -0.87 17.38
CA HIS A 86 -5.32 0.35 16.63
C HIS A 86 -6.50 1.11 17.22
N ARG A 87 -7.68 0.49 17.39
CA ARG A 87 -8.89 1.22 17.82
C ARG A 87 -8.97 1.45 19.32
N TYR A 88 -8.63 0.46 20.14
CA TYR A 88 -8.75 0.58 21.59
C TYR A 88 -7.53 1.27 22.20
N PHE A 89 -6.32 0.77 21.94
CA PHE A 89 -5.11 1.29 22.59
C PHE A 89 -4.55 2.56 21.94
N THR A 90 -4.49 2.65 20.61
CA THR A 90 -3.92 3.83 19.93
C THR A 90 -4.92 4.98 19.82
N HIS A 91 -6.15 4.71 19.35
CA HIS A 91 -7.14 5.77 19.09
C HIS A 91 -8.23 5.92 20.16
N GLY A 92 -8.38 4.99 21.10
CA GLY A 92 -9.38 5.10 22.17
C GLY A 92 -10.83 5.23 21.70
N SER A 93 -11.17 4.69 20.52
CA SER A 93 -12.48 4.86 19.86
C SER A 93 -13.67 4.31 20.67
N PHE A 94 -13.42 3.43 21.63
CA PHE A 94 -14.41 2.88 22.54
C PHE A 94 -13.73 2.45 23.85
N LYS A 95 -14.52 2.18 24.90
CA LYS A 95 -14.03 1.56 26.13
C LYS A 95 -14.56 0.15 26.27
N ALA A 96 -13.67 -0.84 26.34
CA ALA A 96 -14.03 -2.22 26.63
C ALA A 96 -14.44 -2.37 28.11
N LYS A 97 -15.52 -3.11 28.38
CA LYS A 97 -15.87 -3.53 29.74
C LYS A 97 -14.94 -4.66 30.16
N ARG A 98 -14.60 -4.73 31.45
CA ARG A 98 -13.91 -5.89 31.99
C ARG A 98 -14.81 -7.13 31.83
N PRO A 99 -14.27 -8.27 31.38
CA PRO A 99 -15.01 -9.52 31.33
C PRO A 99 -15.45 -9.97 32.73
#